data_AF-A0AAW9NTB5-F1
#
_entry.id   AF-A0AAW9NTB5-F1
#
_cell.length_a   1.000
_cell.length_b   1.000
_cell.length_c   1.000
_cell.angle_alpha   90.00
_cell.angle_beta   90.00
_cell.angle_gamma   90.00
#
_symmetry.space_group_name_H-M   'P 1'
#
loop_
_entity.id
_entity.type
_entity.pdbx_description
1 polymer ?
#
loop_
_entity_poly.entity_id
_entity_poly.type
_entity_poly.pdbx_seq_one_letter_code
_entity_poly.pdbx_strand_id
1 'polypeptide(L)' 'MGELHLEGLTIVEKRLVKAYATSIMGGVRTLEGVNPEKLRSYVELEIAEREIAALT' A
#
# COMPACT_ATOMS: atom_id res chain seq x y z
N MET A 1 -3.15 -12.24 7.78
CA MET A 1 -3.87 -12.62 6.54
C MET A 1 -2.91 -12.42 5.38
N GLY A 2 -2.96 -13.26 4.36
CA GLY A 2 -2.04 -13.15 3.21
C GLY A 2 -2.30 -11.88 2.40
N GLU A 3 -1.34 -11.49 1.57
CA GLU A 3 -1.34 -10.31 0.68
C GLU A 3 -2.33 -10.47 -0.49
N LEU A 4 -3.56 -10.91 -0.21
CA LEU A 4 -4.61 -11.18 -1.18
C LEU A 4 -5.01 -9.91 -1.93
N HIS A 5 -5.01 -8.76 -1.26
CA HIS A 5 -5.30 -7.48 -1.90
C HIS A 5 -4.25 -7.11 -2.97
N LEU A 6 -3.06 -7.72 -2.96
CA LEU A 6 -2.03 -7.53 -3.97
C LEU A 6 -2.06 -8.58 -5.10
N GLU A 7 -3.07 -9.43 -5.13
CA GLU A 7 -3.23 -10.42 -6.20
C GLU A 7 -3.38 -9.73 -7.57
N GLY A 8 -2.78 -10.32 -8.61
CA GLY A 8 -2.77 -9.75 -9.95
C GLY A 8 -1.73 -8.65 -10.20
N LEU A 9 -1.06 -8.13 -9.15
CA LEU A 9 0.05 -7.20 -9.31
C LEU A 9 1.36 -7.92 -9.66
N THR A 10 2.17 -7.27 -10.50
CA THR A 10 3.57 -7.67 -10.73
C THR A 10 4.39 -7.48 -9.46
N ILE A 11 5.55 -8.15 -9.36
CA ILE A 11 6.46 -8.01 -8.21
C ILE A 11 6.87 -6.56 -7.97
N VAL A 12 7.08 -5.78 -9.04
CA VAL A 12 7.46 -4.36 -8.93
C VAL A 12 6.32 -3.54 -8.35
N GLU A 13 5.09 -3.75 -8.82
CA GLU A 13 3.90 -3.06 -8.30
C GLU A 13 3.64 -3.39 -6.83
N LYS A 14 3.80 -4.66 -6.42
CA LYS A 14 3.72 -5.06 -5.01
C LYS A 14 4.72 -4.29 -4.14
N ARG A 15 5.97 -4.18 -4.61
CA ARG A 15 7.01 -3.41 -3.90
C ARG A 15 6.68 -1.93 -3.83
N LEU A 16 6.18 -1.35 -4.93
CA LEU A 16 5.74 0.05 -4.95
C LEU A 16 4.62 0.29 -3.95
N VAL A 17 3.58 -0.55 -3.95
CA VAL A 17 2.45 -0.44 -3.03
C VAL A 17 2.93 -0.42 -1.58
N LYS A 18 3.76 -1.39 -1.19
CA LYS A 18 4.31 -1.45 0.17
C LYS A 18 5.19 -0.26 0.53
N ALA A 19 6.01 0.22 -0.41
CA ALA A 19 6.87 1.37 -0.19
C ALA A 19 6.05 2.66 -0.01
N TYR A 20 5.04 2.87 -0.85
CA TYR A 20 4.12 3.99 -0.72
C TYR A 20 3.38 3.93 0.63
N ALA A 21 2.80 2.77 0.98
CA ALA A 21 2.13 2.58 2.26
C ALA A 21 3.04 2.94 3.44
N THR A 22 4.27 2.41 3.49
CA THR A 22 5.24 2.76 4.52
C THR A 22 5.53 4.26 4.56
N SER A 23 5.76 4.89 3.41
CA SER A 23 6.10 6.31 3.34
C SER A 23 4.94 7.23 3.73
N ILE A 24 3.70 6.85 3.42
CA ILE A 24 2.48 7.60 3.76
C ILE A 24 2.18 7.47 5.24
N MET A 25 2.23 6.24 5.79
CA MET A 25 2.10 6.03 7.24
C MET A 25 3.19 6.77 8.04
N GLY A 26 4.39 6.92 7.47
CA GLY A 26 5.47 7.72 8.03
C GLY A 26 5.35 9.24 7.80
N GLY A 27 4.29 9.72 7.16
CA GLY A 27 4.06 11.16 6.91
C GLY A 27 5.00 11.79 5.87
N VAL A 28 5.77 10.99 5.12
CA VAL A 28 6.73 11.46 4.11
C VAL A 28 6.05 11.76 2.78
N ARG A 29 5.00 11.01 2.45
CA ARG A 29 4.22 11.14 1.21
C ARG A 29 2.73 11.16 1.51
N THR A 30 1.94 11.55 0.51
CA THR A 30 0.48 11.49 0.55
C THR A 30 -0.05 10.57 -0.56
N LEU A 31 -1.33 10.21 -0.49
CA LEU A 31 -1.98 9.33 -1.47
C LEU A 31 -2.06 9.93 -2.87
N GLU A 32 -2.10 11.26 -2.98
CA GLU A 32 -2.07 11.97 -4.26
C GLU A 32 -0.75 11.76 -5.01
N GLY A 33 0.34 11.51 -4.28
CA GLY A 33 1.67 11.24 -4.82
C GLY A 33 1.91 9.81 -5.32
N VAL A 34 0.90 8.94 -5.26
CA VAL A 34 1.02 7.56 -5.74
C VAL A 34 1.01 7.51 -7.27
N ASN A 35 2.10 7.02 -7.85
CA ASN A 35 2.26 6.81 -9.29
C ASN A 35 2.86 5.42 -9.55
N PRO A 36 2.29 4.60 -10.46
CA PRO A 36 1.11 4.87 -11.30
C PRO A 36 -0.22 4.91 -10.53
N GLU A 37 -1.15 5.74 -11.00
CA GLU A 37 -2.45 5.99 -10.32
C GLU A 37 -3.25 4.71 -10.07
N LYS A 38 -3.13 3.72 -10.96
CA LYS A 38 -3.77 2.40 -10.79
C LYS A 38 -3.39 1.68 -9.49
N LEU A 39 -2.30 2.08 -8.83
CA LEU A 39 -1.86 1.50 -7.55
C LEU A 39 -2.47 2.19 -6.33
N ARG A 40 -3.18 3.32 -6.48
CA ARG A 40 -3.67 4.11 -5.34
C ARG A 40 -4.55 3.27 -4.40
N SER A 41 -5.54 2.56 -4.93
CA SER A 41 -6.43 1.73 -4.11
C SER A 41 -5.70 0.56 -3.42
N TYR A 42 -4.66 0.02 -4.06
CA TYR A 42 -3.83 -1.02 -3.45
C TYR A 42 -3.02 -0.46 -2.26
N VAL A 43 -2.53 0.77 -2.38
CA VAL A 43 -1.84 1.48 -1.29
C VAL A 43 -2.78 1.77 -0.12
N GLU A 44 -4.00 2.23 -0.39
CA GLU A 44 -5.02 2.46 0.63
C GLU A 44 -5.35 1.17 1.41
N LEU A 45 -5.53 0.05 0.71
CA LEU A 45 -5.79 -1.25 1.33
C LEU A 45 -4.59 -1.74 2.17
N GLU A 46 -3.36 -1.64 1.65
CA GLU A 46 -2.16 -2.02 2.38
C GLU A 46 -1.99 -1.19 3.67
N ILE A 47 -2.30 0.11 3.64
CA ILE A 47 -2.30 0.96 4.83
C ILE A 47 -3.34 0.46 5.83
N ALA A 48 -4.58 0.24 5.39
CA ALA A 48 -5.67 -0.21 6.26
C ALA A 48 -5.36 -1.58 6.91
N GLU A 49 -4.82 -2.54 6.14
CA GLU A 49 -4.42 -3.85 6.68
C GLU A 49 -3.33 -3.73 7.75
N ARG A 50 -2.35 -2.83 7.55
CA ARG A 50 -1.29 -2.57 8.53
C ARG A 50 -1.78 -1.90 9.79
N GLU A 51 -2.70 -0.94 9.65
CA GLU A 51 -3.35 -0.30 10.80
C GLU A 51 -4.14 -1.32 11.62
N ILE A 52 -4.90 -2.21 10.97
CA ILE A 52 -5.60 -3.32 11.65
C ILE A 52 -4.59 -4.23 12.36
N ALA A 53 -3.51 -4.62 11.68
CA ALA A 53 -2.48 -5.49 12.24
C ALA A 53 -1.73 -4.86 13.43
N ALA A 54 -1.63 -3.52 13.49
CA ALA A 54 -1.04 -2.82 14.63
C ALA A 54 -1.97 -2.80 15.86
N LEU A 55 -3.26 -3.08 15.68
CA LEU A 55 -4.27 -3.11 16.74
C LEU A 55 -4.55 -4.53 17.27
N THR A 56 -4.03 -5.57 16.62
CA THR A 56 -4.28 -6.99 16.94
C THR A 56 -3.00 -7.72 17.28
#